data_AF-A0A821YLQ8-F1
#
_entry.id   AF-A0A821YLQ8-F1
#
_cell.length_a   1.000
_cell.length_b   1.000
_cell.length_c   1.000
_cell.angle_alpha   90.00
_cell.angle_beta   90.00
_cell.angle_gamma   90.00
#
_symmetry.space_group_name_H-M   'P 1'
#
loop_
_entity.id
_entity.type
_entity.pdbx_description
1 polymer ?
#
loop_
_entity_poly.entity_id
_entity_poly.type
_entity_poly.pdbx_seq_one_letter_code
_entity_poly.pdbx_strand_id
1 'polypeptide(L)'
;MPVWIKHGLKLAEESDTLIPVKKGDLLEISFGYLSSNRTYTWHKKITTNHSLTWETNVTQNYTAILYQTDLLWELRLTPECLDTYFIISSANYGDYMMILPLKASPKCYNVLSKDSTTIRARKLDFAMIDKLCLANSSAIYLRFADKASLTVCANVFTRVTRLDCHEGYIECVPMSLESDQFRSCLLDFWSSYAYQALMALGYRIKHRMTEQTSQKMDIDSKSSQTEQYPNHLCYLKLMAIYFQAQQNRFFDINQEYDRVKPMSPSTVLDQWIYVPRIYLTPYCIYPQPIKPTRGNRILRQKEQFGPYEHFCRVMIRDVDLGTARAAFIKTNEEWIKNLIIAEDPIYVGNRHFWFLLCSNSQLKDRSFWFHAPYLGRTAVHIRRWMGDFSRETCIGTCIARMALTLTGTTPSITLTHDQMECIDDKKDDQERAFTDGAGKISPKALKQALMIYRSDLVDDDYRSCVIQVRLNGLKGIFVKAPDLEDKDVLIQYRPSQCKFDVNHNELEIVKHFRSAKAVLNKQIIMLLENMGVKEQHFIRLQNQVRLNISMSLLENKAAERTLKHHAQFYDWERMRSVGIQLIKEPFAHSLILLHVRE
;
A
#
# COMPACT_ATOMS: atom_id res chain seq x y z
N MET A 1 -34.81 11.15 -7.90
CA MET A 1 -35.29 9.98 -7.12
C MET A 1 -34.19 8.93 -7.10
N PRO A 2 -33.82 8.32 -5.96
CA PRO A 2 -32.96 7.14 -6.00
C PRO A 2 -33.75 5.98 -6.60
N VAL A 3 -33.18 5.32 -7.61
CA VAL A 3 -33.82 4.26 -8.41
C VAL A 3 -33.62 2.89 -7.76
N TRP A 4 -32.66 2.78 -6.85
CA TRP A 4 -32.35 1.55 -6.13
C TRP A 4 -33.06 1.55 -4.79
N ILE A 5 -33.95 0.58 -4.61
CA ILE A 5 -34.60 0.36 -3.34
C ILE A 5 -33.78 -0.68 -2.60
N LYS A 6 -33.31 -0.37 -1.38
CA LYS A 6 -32.67 -1.38 -0.53
C LYS A 6 -33.72 -2.45 -0.26
N HIS A 7 -33.54 -3.61 -0.86
CA HIS A 7 -34.50 -4.68 -0.76
C HIS A 7 -34.25 -5.37 0.59
N GLY A 8 -35.19 -5.18 1.52
CA GLY A 8 -35.23 -5.95 2.75
C GLY A 8 -35.71 -7.34 2.40
N LEU A 9 -34.85 -8.18 1.81
CA LEU A 9 -35.06 -9.63 1.80
C LEU A 9 -35.29 -10.03 3.26
N LYS A 10 -36.57 -10.10 3.65
CA LYS A 10 -36.97 -10.57 4.97
C LYS A 10 -36.41 -11.97 5.08
N LEU A 11 -35.67 -12.17 6.17
CA LEU A 11 -35.19 -13.46 6.61
C LEU A 11 -36.36 -14.43 6.53
N ALA A 12 -36.34 -15.34 5.54
CA ALA A 12 -37.06 -16.58 5.69
C ALA A 12 -36.37 -17.29 6.87
N GLU A 13 -37.01 -17.23 8.03
CA GLU A 13 -36.80 -18.18 9.12
C GLU A 13 -37.12 -19.55 8.53
N GLU A 14 -36.10 -20.29 8.11
CA GLU A 14 -36.13 -21.76 8.08
C GLU A 14 -34.77 -22.34 7.72
N SER A 15 -34.27 -23.14 8.67
CA SER A 15 -33.20 -24.14 8.62
C SER A 15 -31.75 -23.70 8.34
N ASP A 16 -30.93 -23.87 9.38
CA ASP A 16 -29.46 -23.99 9.39
C ASP A 16 -28.96 -25.24 8.64
N THR A 17 -29.60 -25.63 7.54
CA THR A 17 -29.04 -26.63 6.66
C THR A 17 -27.94 -25.97 5.83
N LEU A 18 -26.72 -26.47 6.04
CA LEU A 18 -25.56 -26.37 5.14
C LEU A 18 -26.05 -26.15 3.70
N ILE A 19 -25.49 -25.16 3.00
CA ILE A 19 -25.75 -24.91 1.58
C ILE A 19 -24.68 -25.67 0.76
N PRO A 20 -24.80 -26.99 0.48
CA PRO A 20 -24.10 -27.59 -0.63
C PRO A 20 -24.97 -27.35 -1.86
N VAL A 21 -24.75 -26.25 -2.57
CA VAL A 21 -25.59 -25.93 -3.72
C VAL A 21 -24.73 -25.64 -4.94
N LYS A 22 -24.24 -26.72 -5.57
CA LYS A 22 -24.16 -26.77 -7.03
C LYS A 22 -25.62 -26.76 -7.54
N LYS A 23 -26.22 -25.59 -7.67
CA LYS A 23 -27.46 -25.42 -8.46
C LYS A 23 -27.39 -24.10 -9.22
N GLY A 24 -27.66 -24.19 -10.51
CA GLY A 24 -28.04 -23.05 -11.33
C GLY A 24 -27.19 -22.93 -12.59
N ASP A 25 -27.82 -23.26 -13.72
CA ASP A 25 -27.38 -22.94 -15.07
C ASP A 25 -27.26 -21.41 -15.19
N LEU A 26 -26.03 -20.90 -15.02
CA LEU A 26 -25.72 -19.53 -15.37
C LEU A 26 -25.74 -19.48 -16.90
N LEU A 27 -26.65 -18.70 -17.49
CA LEU A 27 -26.78 -18.60 -18.93
C LEU A 27 -25.72 -17.68 -19.53
N GLU A 28 -25.30 -16.68 -18.75
CA GLU A 28 -24.36 -15.66 -19.19
C GLU A 28 -23.59 -15.06 -18.03
N ILE A 29 -22.32 -14.79 -18.28
CA ILE A 29 -21.51 -13.84 -17.52
C ILE A 29 -21.01 -12.75 -18.47
N SER A 30 -21.21 -11.49 -18.09
CA SER A 30 -20.64 -10.35 -18.81
C SER A 30 -19.85 -9.42 -17.90
N PHE A 31 -18.89 -8.73 -18.52
CA PHE A 31 -17.89 -7.91 -17.87
C PHE A 31 -17.94 -6.51 -18.45
N GLY A 32 -18.07 -5.53 -17.56
CA GLY A 32 -18.40 -4.16 -17.95
C GLY A 32 -18.34 -3.22 -16.76
N TYR A 33 -19.08 -2.12 -16.81
CA TYR A 33 -19.19 -1.18 -15.71
C TYR A 33 -20.58 -0.56 -15.63
N LEU A 34 -20.93 -0.01 -14.47
CA LEU A 34 -22.14 0.79 -14.29
C LEU A 34 -21.86 2.23 -14.72
N SER A 35 -22.48 2.68 -15.81
CA SER A 35 -22.35 4.04 -16.34
C SER A 35 -23.29 5.02 -15.64
N SER A 36 -24.42 4.54 -15.15
CA SER A 36 -25.38 5.29 -14.35
C SER A 36 -26.06 4.35 -13.33
N ASN A 37 -26.96 4.90 -12.50
CA ASN A 37 -27.80 4.07 -11.64
C ASN A 37 -28.84 3.23 -12.41
N ARG A 38 -28.95 3.40 -13.73
CA ARG A 38 -29.91 2.72 -14.60
C ARG A 38 -29.26 1.99 -15.77
N THR A 39 -27.95 2.05 -15.92
CA THR A 39 -27.30 1.57 -17.14
C THR A 39 -26.05 0.76 -16.80
N TYR A 40 -26.02 -0.47 -17.29
CA TYR A 40 -24.85 -1.33 -17.30
C TYR A 40 -24.30 -1.42 -18.71
N THR A 41 -23.02 -1.09 -18.87
CA THR A 41 -22.33 -1.11 -20.17
C THR A 41 -21.37 -2.30 -20.21
N TRP A 42 -21.61 -3.28 -21.08
CA TRP A 42 -20.80 -4.50 -21.16
C TRP A 42 -19.78 -4.44 -22.30
N HIS A 43 -18.59 -5.00 -22.05
CA HIS A 43 -17.49 -5.10 -23.03
C HIS A 43 -17.32 -6.51 -23.58
N LYS A 44 -17.14 -7.48 -22.68
CA LYS A 44 -16.97 -8.91 -23.01
C LYS A 44 -18.06 -9.72 -22.33
N LYS A 45 -18.52 -10.79 -22.98
CA LYS A 45 -19.48 -11.72 -22.42
C LYS A 45 -19.18 -13.16 -22.82
N ILE A 46 -19.56 -14.09 -21.97
CA ILE A 46 -19.55 -15.52 -22.23
C ILE A 46 -21.00 -16.00 -22.11
N THR A 47 -21.53 -16.55 -23.19
CA THR A 47 -22.89 -17.10 -23.27
C THR A 47 -22.80 -18.57 -23.69
N THR A 48 -23.38 -19.49 -22.93
CA THR A 48 -23.29 -20.93 -23.25
C THR A 48 -24.53 -21.70 -22.82
N ASN A 49 -24.85 -22.76 -23.57
CA ASN A 49 -25.82 -23.78 -23.17
C ASN A 49 -25.12 -24.80 -22.24
N HIS A 50 -24.95 -24.46 -20.95
CA HIS A 50 -24.53 -25.38 -19.84
C HIS A 50 -23.05 -25.49 -19.42
N SER A 51 -22.13 -24.63 -19.88
CA SER A 51 -20.72 -24.70 -19.39
C SER A 51 -20.38 -23.69 -18.30
N LEU A 52 -21.34 -22.84 -17.90
CA LEU A 52 -21.22 -21.87 -16.83
C LEU A 52 -21.99 -22.33 -15.59
N THR A 53 -21.29 -22.39 -14.46
CA THR A 53 -21.88 -22.71 -13.15
C THR A 53 -21.25 -21.84 -12.07
N TRP A 54 -21.72 -21.95 -10.84
CA TRP A 54 -21.13 -21.26 -9.70
C TRP A 54 -21.13 -22.17 -8.47
N GLU A 55 -20.20 -21.93 -7.55
CA GLU A 55 -20.09 -22.64 -6.28
C GLU A 55 -19.64 -21.70 -5.16
N THR A 56 -19.90 -22.06 -3.90
CA THR A 56 -19.46 -21.26 -2.75
C THR A 56 -18.63 -22.11 -1.81
N ASN A 57 -17.49 -21.59 -1.40
CA ASN A 57 -16.66 -22.15 -0.36
C ASN A 57 -16.79 -21.31 0.91
N VAL A 58 -17.60 -21.78 1.85
CA VAL A 58 -17.86 -21.09 3.12
C VAL A 58 -16.59 -21.05 3.99
N THR A 59 -15.78 -22.11 3.98
CA THR A 59 -14.56 -22.19 4.81
C THR A 59 -13.49 -21.19 4.38
N GLN A 60 -13.34 -20.97 3.08
CA GLN A 60 -12.41 -20.00 2.50
C GLN A 60 -13.07 -18.66 2.18
N ASN A 61 -14.35 -18.51 2.52
CA ASN A 61 -15.17 -17.31 2.34
C ASN A 61 -15.12 -16.70 0.93
N TYR A 62 -15.45 -17.49 -0.09
CA TYR A 62 -15.56 -17.00 -1.47
C TYR A 62 -16.67 -17.70 -2.26
N THR A 63 -17.21 -17.00 -3.25
CA THR A 63 -18.06 -17.57 -4.30
C THR A 63 -17.28 -17.62 -5.60
N ALA A 64 -17.25 -18.76 -6.28
CA ALA A 64 -16.56 -18.92 -7.55
C ALA A 64 -17.54 -19.07 -8.71
N ILE A 65 -17.21 -18.43 -9.82
CA ILE A 65 -17.85 -18.69 -11.11
C ILE A 65 -16.96 -19.65 -11.88
N LEU A 66 -17.55 -20.73 -12.34
CA LEU A 66 -16.89 -21.83 -13.02
C LEU A 66 -17.27 -21.80 -14.49
N TYR A 67 -16.25 -21.85 -15.36
CA TYR A 67 -16.44 -21.93 -16.79
C TYR A 67 -15.66 -23.12 -17.36
N GLN A 68 -16.39 -24.10 -17.90
CA GLN A 68 -15.83 -25.31 -18.45
C GLN A 68 -15.55 -25.15 -19.95
N THR A 69 -14.28 -25.22 -20.34
CA THR A 69 -13.84 -25.42 -21.73
C THR A 69 -13.03 -26.72 -21.81
N ASP A 70 -11.94 -26.76 -22.59
CA ASP A 70 -10.90 -27.80 -22.46
C ASP A 70 -10.27 -27.82 -21.07
N LEU A 71 -10.31 -26.69 -20.36
CA LEU A 71 -9.87 -26.52 -18.98
C LEU A 71 -11.03 -25.96 -18.13
N LEU A 72 -11.03 -26.28 -16.84
CA LEU A 72 -11.95 -25.68 -15.89
C LEU A 72 -11.38 -24.35 -15.37
N TRP A 73 -12.03 -23.24 -15.71
CA TRP A 73 -11.69 -21.90 -15.22
C TRP A 73 -12.51 -21.56 -13.97
N GLU A 74 -11.85 -20.97 -12.97
CA GLU A 74 -12.45 -20.57 -11.70
C GLU A 74 -12.18 -19.08 -11.43
N LEU A 75 -13.24 -18.26 -11.41
CA LEU A 75 -13.20 -16.83 -11.04
C LEU A 75 -13.71 -16.66 -9.60
N ARG A 76 -12.81 -16.41 -8.65
CA ARG A 76 -13.15 -16.26 -7.24
C ARG A 76 -13.54 -14.83 -6.89
N LEU A 77 -14.77 -14.70 -6.43
CA LEU A 77 -15.39 -13.50 -5.87
C LEU A 77 -15.33 -13.59 -4.35
N THR A 78 -14.39 -12.84 -3.78
CA THR A 78 -14.21 -12.75 -2.32
C THR A 78 -14.83 -11.45 -1.79
N PRO A 79 -15.17 -11.35 -0.50
CA PRO A 79 -15.65 -10.10 0.09
C PRO A 79 -14.67 -8.93 -0.12
N GLU A 80 -13.37 -9.19 -0.28
CA GLU A 80 -12.36 -8.16 -0.54
C GLU A 80 -12.39 -7.63 -1.98
N CYS A 81 -12.96 -8.35 -2.95
CA CYS A 81 -13.07 -7.87 -4.33
C CYS A 81 -14.44 -7.27 -4.67
N LEU A 82 -15.47 -7.58 -3.88
CA LEU A 82 -16.84 -7.09 -4.06
C LEU A 82 -17.09 -5.77 -3.30
N ASP A 83 -17.89 -4.89 -3.88
CA ASP A 83 -18.42 -3.72 -3.18
C ASP A 83 -19.40 -4.13 -2.06
N THR A 84 -19.89 -3.20 -1.26
CA THR A 84 -20.78 -3.50 -0.11
C THR A 84 -22.19 -3.94 -0.50
N TYR A 85 -22.49 -3.96 -1.79
CA TYR A 85 -23.84 -4.20 -2.29
C TYR A 85 -23.83 -4.89 -3.66
N PHE A 86 -24.98 -5.45 -4.04
CA PHE A 86 -25.27 -5.93 -5.39
C PHE A 86 -26.67 -5.50 -5.82
N ILE A 87 -26.94 -5.59 -7.11
CA ILE A 87 -28.21 -5.16 -7.69
C ILE A 87 -28.87 -6.34 -8.39
N ILE A 88 -30.16 -6.52 -8.14
CA ILE A 88 -31.02 -7.45 -8.86
C ILE A 88 -32.04 -6.65 -9.68
N SER A 89 -32.42 -7.18 -10.83
CA SER A 89 -33.52 -6.65 -11.60
C SER A 89 -34.56 -7.72 -11.85
N SER A 90 -35.82 -7.38 -11.63
CA SER A 90 -36.99 -8.27 -11.77
C SER A 90 -38.01 -7.74 -12.78
N ALA A 91 -37.73 -6.60 -13.42
CA ALA A 91 -38.77 -5.70 -13.93
C ALA A 91 -39.33 -6.07 -15.31
N ASN A 92 -38.66 -6.87 -16.13
CA ASN A 92 -39.19 -7.33 -17.41
C ASN A 92 -39.28 -8.86 -17.44
N TYR A 93 -40.43 -9.38 -17.86
CA TYR A 93 -40.74 -10.81 -18.01
C TYR A 93 -39.62 -11.57 -18.74
N GLY A 94 -38.68 -12.17 -17.98
CA GLY A 94 -37.72 -13.15 -18.52
C GLY A 94 -36.25 -12.99 -18.13
N ASP A 95 -35.80 -11.81 -17.65
CA ASP A 95 -34.36 -11.60 -17.37
C ASP A 95 -34.04 -11.62 -15.86
N TYR A 96 -33.68 -12.81 -15.37
CA TYR A 96 -33.20 -13.01 -14.00
C TYR A 96 -31.73 -12.59 -13.88
N MET A 97 -31.49 -11.30 -13.61
CA MET A 97 -30.14 -10.73 -13.62
C MET A 97 -29.65 -10.23 -12.26
N MET A 98 -28.34 -10.39 -12.04
CA MET A 98 -27.59 -9.88 -10.90
C MET A 98 -26.36 -9.11 -11.37
N ILE A 99 -26.13 -7.93 -10.80
CA ILE A 99 -24.93 -7.12 -11.02
C ILE A 99 -24.14 -7.02 -9.73
N LEU A 100 -22.87 -7.37 -9.81
CA LEU A 100 -21.88 -7.39 -8.74
C LEU A 100 -20.82 -6.32 -9.02
N PRO A 101 -20.95 -5.11 -8.44
CA PRO A 101 -19.93 -4.09 -8.53
C PRO A 101 -18.63 -4.57 -7.86
N LEU A 102 -17.51 -4.36 -8.53
CA LEU A 102 -16.18 -4.70 -8.01
C LEU A 102 -15.55 -3.49 -7.33
N LYS A 103 -14.78 -3.76 -6.27
CA LYS A 103 -13.84 -2.82 -5.62
C LYS A 103 -12.37 -3.21 -5.86
N ALA A 104 -12.11 -4.49 -6.10
CA ALA A 104 -10.79 -5.01 -6.48
C ALA A 104 -10.94 -6.12 -7.54
N SER A 105 -9.85 -6.46 -8.24
CA SER A 105 -9.90 -7.55 -9.21
C SER A 105 -10.08 -8.93 -8.57
N PRO A 106 -11.07 -9.71 -9.02
CA PRO A 106 -11.25 -11.10 -8.63
C PRO A 106 -10.04 -11.98 -8.97
N LYS A 107 -10.00 -13.16 -8.34
CA LYS A 107 -8.87 -14.09 -8.46
C LYS A 107 -9.20 -15.23 -9.43
N CYS A 108 -8.47 -15.34 -10.53
CA CYS A 108 -8.65 -16.40 -11.53
C CYS A 108 -7.72 -17.61 -11.31
N TYR A 109 -8.21 -18.81 -11.65
CA TYR A 109 -7.46 -20.07 -11.61
C TYR A 109 -7.88 -20.99 -12.74
N ASN A 110 -6.94 -21.86 -13.14
CA ASN A 110 -7.27 -23.10 -13.86
C ASN A 110 -7.25 -24.26 -12.89
N VAL A 111 -8.28 -25.09 -12.94
CA VAL A 111 -8.44 -26.27 -12.10
C VAL A 111 -8.06 -27.49 -12.93
N LEU A 112 -7.06 -28.22 -12.47
CA LEU A 112 -6.61 -29.49 -13.04
C LEU A 112 -6.93 -30.59 -12.03
N SER A 113 -7.70 -31.59 -12.44
CA SER A 113 -7.92 -32.80 -11.64
C SER A 113 -6.93 -33.86 -12.10
N LYS A 114 -6.05 -34.32 -11.22
CA LYS A 114 -5.14 -35.44 -11.50
C LYS A 114 -5.10 -36.37 -10.30
N ASP A 115 -5.40 -37.65 -10.52
CA ASP A 115 -5.26 -38.74 -9.55
C ASP A 115 -5.85 -38.40 -8.16
N SER A 116 -7.14 -38.03 -8.11
CA SER A 116 -7.90 -37.61 -6.91
C SER A 116 -7.45 -36.31 -6.22
N THR A 117 -6.39 -35.65 -6.70
CA THR A 117 -5.95 -34.35 -6.20
C THR A 117 -6.36 -33.22 -7.15
N THR A 118 -7.02 -32.20 -6.60
CA THR A 118 -7.38 -30.99 -7.35
C THR A 118 -6.27 -29.95 -7.23
N ILE A 119 -5.54 -29.72 -8.32
CA ILE A 119 -4.50 -28.70 -8.41
C ILE A 119 -5.10 -27.44 -9.02
N ARG A 120 -5.00 -26.32 -8.31
CA ARG A 120 -5.43 -25.01 -8.80
C ARG A 120 -4.23 -24.17 -9.20
N ALA A 121 -4.06 -23.97 -10.49
CA ALA A 121 -3.02 -23.11 -11.05
C ALA A 121 -3.53 -21.67 -11.10
N ARG A 122 -2.86 -20.77 -10.37
CA ARG A 122 -3.16 -19.33 -10.38
C ARG A 122 -3.04 -18.78 -11.81
N LYS A 123 -4.10 -18.15 -12.30
CA LYS A 123 -4.14 -17.45 -13.59
C LYS A 123 -4.34 -15.97 -13.40
N LEU A 124 -4.02 -15.28 -14.48
CA LEU A 124 -3.80 -13.85 -14.54
C LEU A 124 -5.02 -13.23 -15.27
N ASP A 125 -5.64 -13.95 -16.20
CA ASP A 125 -6.86 -13.66 -16.95
C ASP A 125 -7.98 -14.68 -16.62
N PHE A 126 -9.20 -14.45 -17.11
CA PHE A 126 -10.29 -15.43 -17.03
C PHE A 126 -10.77 -15.77 -18.44
N ALA A 127 -10.34 -16.92 -18.99
CA ALA A 127 -10.74 -17.39 -20.32
C ALA A 127 -10.66 -16.31 -21.41
N MET A 128 -9.49 -15.69 -21.59
CA MET A 128 -9.23 -14.60 -22.56
C MET A 128 -9.93 -13.26 -22.26
N ILE A 129 -10.67 -13.16 -21.15
CA ILE A 129 -11.13 -11.88 -20.63
C ILE A 129 -9.96 -11.25 -19.89
N ASP A 130 -9.49 -10.14 -20.44
CA ASP A 130 -8.39 -9.39 -19.87
C ASP A 130 -8.76 -8.84 -18.49
N LYS A 131 -7.72 -8.58 -17.70
CA LYS A 131 -7.89 -8.09 -16.35
C LYS A 131 -8.39 -6.64 -16.28
N LEU A 132 -8.30 -5.84 -17.36
CA LEU A 132 -8.89 -4.50 -17.36
C LEU A 132 -10.42 -4.58 -17.25
N CYS A 133 -11.04 -5.61 -17.86
CA CYS A 133 -12.44 -5.99 -17.63
C CYS A 133 -12.78 -6.30 -16.17
N LEU A 134 -11.79 -6.67 -15.38
CA LEU A 134 -11.90 -7.09 -13.98
C LEU A 134 -11.34 -6.06 -13.00
N ALA A 135 -11.04 -4.83 -13.43
CA ALA A 135 -10.36 -3.81 -12.62
C ALA A 135 -11.28 -3.03 -11.65
N ASN A 136 -10.67 -2.14 -10.86
CA ASN A 136 -11.32 -1.29 -9.85
C ASN A 136 -12.23 -0.24 -10.50
N SER A 137 -13.43 -0.67 -10.91
CA SER A 137 -14.52 0.15 -11.47
C SER A 137 -15.53 -0.72 -12.20
N SER A 138 -15.11 -1.93 -12.56
CA SER A 138 -15.94 -2.90 -13.26
C SER A 138 -17.10 -3.40 -12.41
N ALA A 139 -18.07 -3.98 -13.08
CA ALA A 139 -19.14 -4.76 -12.51
C ALA A 139 -19.30 -6.05 -13.33
N ILE A 140 -19.51 -7.15 -12.61
CA ILE A 140 -19.83 -8.44 -13.21
C ILE A 140 -21.34 -8.55 -13.29
N TYR A 141 -21.83 -8.93 -14.46
CA TYR A 141 -23.23 -9.21 -14.69
C TYR A 141 -23.42 -10.72 -14.85
N LEU A 142 -24.45 -11.24 -14.20
CA LEU A 142 -24.82 -12.65 -14.19
C LEU A 142 -26.28 -12.79 -14.61
N ARG A 143 -26.54 -13.64 -15.60
CA ARG A 143 -27.89 -14.01 -16.03
C ARG A 143 -28.18 -15.46 -15.66
N PHE A 144 -29.26 -15.67 -14.92
CA PHE A 144 -29.71 -16.97 -14.45
C PHE A 144 -30.83 -17.52 -15.34
N ALA A 145 -30.92 -18.85 -15.43
CA ALA A 145 -31.99 -19.50 -16.18
C ALA A 145 -33.39 -19.27 -15.59
N ASP A 146 -33.50 -19.15 -14.27
CA ASP A 146 -34.76 -19.05 -13.56
C ASP A 146 -34.65 -18.17 -12.29
N LYS A 147 -35.81 -17.74 -11.76
CA LYS A 147 -35.91 -16.90 -10.56
C LYS A 147 -35.33 -17.59 -9.32
N ALA A 148 -35.55 -18.89 -9.17
CA ALA A 148 -35.11 -19.63 -7.98
C ALA A 148 -33.57 -19.69 -7.92
N SER A 149 -32.91 -19.92 -9.05
CA SER A 149 -31.46 -19.88 -9.18
C SER A 149 -30.88 -18.50 -8.79
N LEU A 150 -31.49 -17.41 -9.26
CA LEU A 150 -31.14 -16.05 -8.85
C LEU A 150 -31.31 -15.85 -7.33
N THR A 151 -32.45 -16.25 -6.77
CA THR A 151 -32.75 -16.09 -5.34
C THR A 151 -31.78 -16.86 -4.46
N VAL A 152 -31.39 -18.08 -4.84
CA VAL A 152 -30.40 -18.88 -4.12
C VAL A 152 -29.04 -18.17 -4.11
N CYS A 153 -28.58 -17.69 -5.27
CA CYS A 153 -27.31 -16.97 -5.37
C CYS A 153 -27.33 -15.65 -4.58
N ALA A 154 -28.43 -14.89 -4.66
CA ALA A 154 -28.62 -13.66 -3.90
C ALA A 154 -28.57 -13.91 -2.39
N ASN A 155 -29.21 -14.98 -1.91
CA ASN A 155 -29.16 -15.37 -0.51
C ASN A 155 -27.74 -15.72 -0.04
N VAL A 156 -26.92 -16.33 -0.90
CA VAL A 156 -25.51 -16.59 -0.57
C VAL A 156 -24.74 -15.27 -0.41
N PHE A 157 -24.87 -14.33 -1.34
CA PHE A 157 -24.19 -13.04 -1.23
C PHE A 157 -24.67 -12.20 -0.04
N THR A 158 -25.94 -12.27 0.32
CA THR A 158 -26.48 -11.59 1.50
C THR A 158 -26.10 -12.28 2.82
N ARG A 159 -26.13 -13.63 2.90
CA ARG A 159 -25.87 -14.36 4.16
C ARG A 159 -24.39 -14.62 4.42
N VAL A 160 -23.66 -15.10 3.41
CA VAL A 160 -22.24 -15.50 3.53
C VAL A 160 -21.35 -14.29 3.36
N THR A 161 -21.53 -13.53 2.28
CA THR A 161 -20.69 -12.37 1.94
C THR A 161 -21.13 -11.09 2.64
N ARG A 162 -22.35 -11.06 3.23
CA ARG A 162 -22.93 -9.91 3.96
C ARG A 162 -23.08 -8.65 3.10
N LEU A 163 -23.50 -8.81 1.84
CA LEU A 163 -23.75 -7.69 0.93
C LEU A 163 -25.19 -7.19 1.02
N ASP A 164 -25.35 -5.87 0.90
CA ASP A 164 -26.67 -5.24 0.75
C ASP A 164 -27.28 -5.57 -0.62
N CYS A 165 -28.54 -6.02 -0.63
CA CYS A 165 -29.28 -6.28 -1.85
C CYS A 165 -30.09 -5.03 -2.25
N HIS A 166 -29.94 -4.58 -3.48
CA HIS A 166 -30.76 -3.52 -4.06
C HIS A 166 -31.56 -4.05 -5.24
N GLU A 167 -32.78 -3.57 -5.38
CA GLU A 167 -33.61 -3.86 -6.54
C GLU A 167 -33.78 -2.60 -7.40
N GLY A 168 -33.64 -2.75 -8.71
CA GLY A 168 -33.77 -1.64 -9.65
C GLY A 168 -33.84 -2.07 -11.11
N TYR A 169 -34.36 -1.18 -11.96
CA TYR A 169 -34.31 -1.34 -13.41
C TYR A 169 -32.93 -0.94 -13.93
N ILE A 170 -32.28 -1.84 -14.66
CA ILE A 170 -30.99 -1.59 -15.30
C ILE A 170 -31.07 -1.99 -16.77
N GLU A 171 -30.86 -1.01 -17.63
CA GLU A 171 -30.68 -1.19 -19.07
C GLU A 171 -29.27 -1.70 -19.35
N CYS A 172 -29.16 -2.77 -20.14
CA CYS A 172 -27.87 -3.36 -20.52
C CYS A 172 -27.51 -2.94 -21.96
N VAL A 173 -26.43 -2.18 -22.10
CA VAL A 173 -26.01 -1.58 -23.38
C VAL A 173 -24.62 -2.11 -23.76
N PRO A 174 -24.36 -2.49 -25.03
CA PRO A 174 -23.02 -2.82 -25.49
C PRO A 174 -22.09 -1.60 -25.41
N MET A 175 -20.83 -1.80 -25.09
CA MET A 175 -19.81 -0.77 -25.17
C MET A 175 -19.56 -0.39 -26.64
N SER A 176 -19.71 0.90 -26.98
CA SER A 176 -19.30 1.42 -28.29
C SER A 176 -17.78 1.42 -28.36
N LEU A 177 -17.21 0.52 -29.16
CA LEU A 177 -15.76 0.37 -29.39
C LEU A 177 -15.12 1.57 -30.13
N GLU A 178 -15.92 2.52 -30.60
CA GLU A 178 -15.50 3.66 -31.44
C GLU A 178 -14.85 4.84 -30.69
N SER A 179 -14.77 4.82 -29.36
CA SER A 179 -14.01 5.90 -28.68
C SER A 179 -12.52 5.65 -28.92
N ASP A 180 -11.93 6.39 -29.86
CA ASP A 180 -10.48 6.60 -29.90
C ASP A 180 -10.01 6.83 -28.45
N GLN A 181 -9.14 5.95 -27.95
CA GLN A 181 -8.60 6.13 -26.60
C GLN A 181 -7.67 7.34 -26.64
N PHE A 182 -8.24 8.53 -26.45
CA PHE A 182 -7.51 9.78 -26.44
C PHE A 182 -6.51 9.76 -25.30
N ARG A 183 -5.23 9.79 -25.65
CA ARG A 183 -4.13 9.90 -24.71
C ARG A 183 -3.69 11.35 -24.66
N SER A 184 -3.59 11.89 -23.46
CA SER A 184 -2.98 13.19 -23.25
C SER A 184 -1.49 13.11 -23.55
N CYS A 185 -0.96 14.15 -24.20
CA CYS A 185 0.46 14.28 -24.55
C CYS A 185 1.18 15.07 -23.45
N LEU A 186 1.11 14.55 -22.21
CA LEU A 186 1.67 15.21 -21.03
C LEU A 186 3.20 15.22 -21.11
N LEU A 187 3.78 16.40 -20.98
CA LEU A 187 5.21 16.63 -21.23
C LEU A 187 6.07 16.50 -19.98
N ASP A 188 5.49 16.75 -18.80
CA ASP A 188 6.18 16.70 -17.53
C ASP A 188 5.88 15.40 -16.76
N PHE A 189 6.77 15.09 -15.81
CA PHE A 189 6.67 13.87 -15.02
C PHE A 189 5.47 13.85 -14.07
N TRP A 190 5.15 14.97 -13.41
CA TRP A 190 4.14 15.00 -12.35
C TRP A 190 2.72 14.92 -12.91
N SER A 191 2.43 15.63 -14.00
CA SER A 191 1.18 15.49 -14.74
C SER A 191 1.03 14.05 -15.25
N SER A 192 2.07 13.49 -15.86
CA SER A 192 2.05 12.11 -16.36
C SER A 192 1.83 11.07 -15.25
N TYR A 193 2.50 11.25 -14.11
CA TYR A 193 2.35 10.40 -12.93
C TYR A 193 0.90 10.44 -12.42
N ALA A 194 0.33 11.63 -12.31
CA ALA A 194 -1.05 11.82 -11.84
C ALA A 194 -2.09 11.27 -12.84
N TYR A 195 -1.89 11.53 -14.13
CA TYR A 195 -2.73 11.00 -15.20
C TYR A 195 -2.70 9.47 -15.24
N GLN A 196 -1.53 8.86 -15.10
CA GLN A 196 -1.43 7.40 -15.06
C GLN A 196 -2.14 6.81 -13.83
N ALA A 197 -2.11 7.49 -12.67
CA ALA A 197 -2.92 7.11 -11.51
C ALA A 197 -4.42 7.14 -11.82
N LEU A 198 -4.86 8.20 -12.51
CA LEU A 198 -6.25 8.42 -12.90
C LEU A 198 -6.71 7.37 -13.93
N MET A 199 -5.88 7.07 -14.93
CA MET A 199 -6.15 6.00 -15.92
C MET A 199 -6.20 4.62 -15.27
N ALA A 200 -5.47 4.41 -14.17
CA ALA A 200 -5.50 3.15 -13.42
C ALA A 200 -6.87 2.85 -12.77
N LEU A 201 -7.80 3.83 -12.72
CA LEU A 201 -9.19 3.63 -12.31
C LEU A 201 -10.04 2.90 -13.37
N GLY A 202 -9.48 2.53 -14.52
CA GLY A 202 -10.14 1.67 -15.51
C GLY A 202 -11.30 2.36 -16.22
N TYR A 203 -12.40 1.63 -16.47
CA TYR A 203 -13.54 2.11 -17.28
C TYR A 203 -14.18 3.40 -16.79
N ARG A 204 -14.17 3.64 -15.47
CA ARG A 204 -14.72 4.87 -14.87
C ARG A 204 -14.15 6.12 -15.52
N ILE A 205 -12.87 6.10 -15.87
CA ILE A 205 -12.21 7.24 -16.48
C ILE A 205 -11.86 6.97 -17.95
N LYS A 206 -11.09 5.90 -18.20
CA LYS A 206 -10.41 5.67 -19.47
C LYS A 206 -11.34 5.68 -20.68
N HIS A 207 -12.55 5.12 -20.53
CA HIS A 207 -13.52 4.96 -21.62
C HIS A 207 -14.54 6.10 -21.70
N ARG A 208 -14.58 6.98 -20.70
CA ARG A 208 -15.49 8.13 -20.69
C ARG A 208 -14.81 9.41 -21.08
N MET A 209 -13.48 9.48 -21.01
CA MET A 209 -12.74 10.70 -21.29
C MET A 209 -12.83 11.09 -22.77
N THR A 210 -13.28 12.31 -23.02
CA THR A 210 -13.37 12.91 -24.36
C THR A 210 -12.06 13.57 -24.78
N GLU A 211 -11.90 13.80 -26.08
CA GLU A 211 -10.79 14.58 -26.64
C GLU A 211 -10.70 15.97 -26.00
N GLN A 212 -11.85 16.67 -25.85
CA GLN A 212 -11.88 18.01 -25.26
C GLN A 212 -11.32 18.01 -23.82
N THR A 213 -11.67 17.02 -23.01
CA THR A 213 -11.12 16.87 -21.66
C THR A 213 -9.63 16.55 -21.69
N SER A 214 -9.17 15.72 -22.63
CA SER A 214 -7.74 15.45 -22.82
C SER A 214 -6.96 16.71 -23.19
N GLN A 215 -7.46 17.53 -24.11
CA GLN A 215 -6.84 18.79 -24.50
C GLN A 215 -6.75 19.78 -23.33
N LYS A 216 -7.77 19.84 -22.47
CA LYS A 216 -7.73 20.65 -21.24
C LYS A 216 -6.62 20.17 -20.28
N MET A 217 -6.44 18.86 -20.13
CA MET A 217 -5.33 18.30 -19.34
C MET A 217 -3.97 18.67 -19.91
N ASP A 218 -3.83 18.67 -21.24
CA ASP A 218 -2.59 19.06 -21.91
C ASP A 218 -2.28 20.55 -21.69
N ILE A 219 -3.29 21.42 -21.71
CA ILE A 219 -3.14 22.85 -21.38
C ILE A 219 -2.71 23.04 -19.92
N ASP A 220 -3.37 22.35 -18.99
CA ASP A 220 -3.05 22.41 -17.55
C ASP A 220 -1.63 21.86 -17.25
N SER A 221 -1.19 20.82 -17.97
CA SER A 221 0.18 20.30 -17.87
C SER A 221 1.20 21.30 -18.40
N LYS A 222 0.96 21.92 -19.56
CA LYS A 222 1.84 22.97 -20.11
C LYS A 222 1.97 24.17 -19.17
N SER A 223 0.88 24.61 -18.54
CA SER A 223 0.92 25.73 -17.60
C SER A 223 1.67 25.40 -16.30
N SER A 224 1.71 24.12 -15.91
CA SER A 224 2.38 23.66 -14.68
C SER A 224 3.82 23.15 -14.89
N GLN A 225 4.35 23.16 -16.12
CA GLN A 225 5.58 22.45 -16.49
C GLN A 225 6.83 22.88 -15.69
N THR A 226 6.88 24.13 -15.23
CA THR A 226 7.99 24.67 -14.44
C THR A 226 7.82 24.45 -12.93
N GLU A 227 6.63 24.03 -12.50
CA GLU A 227 6.31 23.78 -11.10
C GLU A 227 6.80 22.40 -10.65
N GLN A 228 6.93 22.22 -9.34
CA GLN A 228 7.34 20.96 -8.73
C GLN A 228 6.38 20.58 -7.61
N TYR A 229 6.26 19.29 -7.31
CA TYR A 229 5.57 18.86 -6.08
C TYR A 229 6.23 19.52 -4.86
N PRO A 230 5.46 20.08 -3.90
CA PRO A 230 4.02 19.92 -3.68
C PRO A 230 3.11 20.94 -4.37
N ASN A 231 3.66 21.91 -5.10
CA ASN A 231 2.90 23.04 -5.65
C ASN A 231 2.36 22.80 -7.06
N HIS A 232 2.80 21.74 -7.73
CA HIS A 232 2.43 21.44 -9.11
C HIS A 232 0.91 21.34 -9.31
N LEU A 233 0.31 22.36 -9.94
CA LEU A 233 -1.15 22.54 -10.02
C LEU A 233 -1.87 21.44 -10.78
N CYS A 234 -1.35 21.03 -11.96
CA CYS A 234 -1.98 19.94 -12.73
C CYS A 234 -2.00 18.61 -11.95
N TYR A 235 -0.88 18.22 -11.33
CA TYR A 235 -0.83 17.07 -10.41
C TYR A 235 -1.90 17.18 -9.30
N LEU A 236 -2.00 18.34 -8.63
CA LEU A 236 -2.97 18.54 -7.54
C LEU A 236 -4.42 18.43 -8.02
N LYS A 237 -4.73 18.94 -9.21
CA LYS A 237 -6.07 18.85 -9.83
C LYS A 237 -6.40 17.41 -10.23
N LEU A 238 -5.50 16.73 -10.93
CA LEU A 238 -5.70 15.34 -11.35
C LEU A 238 -5.82 14.38 -10.15
N MET A 239 -5.07 14.62 -9.07
CA MET A 239 -5.23 13.85 -7.83
C MET A 239 -6.55 14.17 -7.10
N ALA A 240 -7.04 15.42 -7.14
CA ALA A 240 -8.38 15.73 -6.62
C ALA A 240 -9.46 14.92 -7.35
N ILE A 241 -9.39 14.90 -8.68
CA ILE A 241 -10.28 14.11 -9.55
C ILE A 241 -10.16 12.63 -9.22
N TYR A 242 -8.93 12.10 -9.07
CA TYR A 242 -8.69 10.72 -8.69
C TYR A 242 -9.41 10.34 -7.39
N PHE A 243 -9.28 11.15 -6.33
CA PHE A 243 -9.94 10.85 -5.05
C PHE A 243 -11.46 10.95 -5.13
N GLN A 244 -12.01 11.92 -5.86
CA GLN A 244 -13.46 12.04 -6.06
C GLN A 244 -14.02 10.87 -6.87
N ALA A 245 -13.33 10.44 -7.92
CA ALA A 245 -13.72 9.29 -8.74
C ALA A 245 -13.64 7.95 -7.99
N GLN A 246 -12.78 7.86 -6.97
CA GLN A 246 -12.76 6.70 -6.07
C GLN A 246 -14.00 6.65 -5.17
N GLN A 247 -14.46 7.80 -4.68
CA GLN A 247 -15.60 7.91 -3.77
C GLN A 247 -16.95 7.86 -4.50
N ASN A 248 -17.02 8.38 -5.73
CA ASN A 248 -18.23 8.40 -6.53
C ASN A 248 -18.15 7.42 -7.71
N ARG A 249 -18.92 6.32 -7.65
CA ARG A 249 -18.95 5.31 -8.72
C ARG A 249 -19.46 5.84 -10.06
N PHE A 250 -20.29 6.88 -10.06
CA PHE A 250 -20.89 7.46 -11.27
C PHE A 250 -20.17 8.71 -11.75
N PHE A 251 -18.97 8.97 -11.25
CA PHE A 251 -18.16 10.13 -11.60
C PHE A 251 -18.01 10.27 -13.12
N ASP A 252 -18.40 11.43 -13.66
CA ASP A 252 -18.20 11.79 -15.06
C ASP A 252 -17.04 12.77 -15.18
N ILE A 253 -15.92 12.27 -15.71
CA ILE A 253 -14.71 13.09 -15.82
C ILE A 253 -14.92 14.35 -16.67
N ASN A 254 -15.74 14.31 -17.72
CA ASN A 254 -15.87 15.44 -18.64
C ASN A 254 -16.62 16.60 -18.00
N GLN A 255 -17.60 16.30 -17.15
CA GLN A 255 -18.37 17.31 -16.42
C GLN A 255 -17.61 17.83 -15.19
N GLU A 256 -16.94 16.93 -14.47
CA GLU A 256 -16.30 17.26 -13.20
C GLU A 256 -14.93 17.92 -13.39
N TYR A 257 -14.24 17.72 -14.53
CA TYR A 257 -12.92 18.31 -14.76
C TYR A 257 -12.87 19.83 -14.56
N ASP A 258 -13.91 20.54 -14.99
CA ASP A 258 -14.01 22.00 -14.87
C ASP A 258 -14.47 22.46 -13.48
N ARG A 259 -15.18 21.59 -12.74
CA ARG A 259 -15.74 21.88 -11.41
C ARG A 259 -14.71 21.66 -10.30
N VAL A 260 -13.86 20.65 -10.47
CA VAL A 260 -12.89 20.24 -9.46
C VAL A 260 -11.76 21.26 -9.37
N LYS A 261 -11.63 21.85 -8.18
CA LYS A 261 -10.49 22.70 -7.84
C LYS A 261 -9.25 21.85 -7.51
N PRO A 262 -8.03 22.32 -7.82
CA PRO A 262 -6.81 21.68 -7.35
C PRO A 262 -6.83 21.49 -5.82
N MET A 263 -6.29 20.36 -5.35
CA MET A 263 -6.06 20.20 -3.90
C MET A 263 -5.11 21.29 -3.40
N SER A 264 -5.23 21.66 -2.13
CA SER A 264 -4.22 22.51 -1.50
C SER A 264 -2.86 21.81 -1.51
N PRO A 265 -1.75 22.54 -1.76
CA PRO A 265 -0.41 21.99 -1.64
C PRO A 265 -0.21 21.31 -0.29
N SER A 266 0.42 20.14 -0.30
CA SER A 266 0.72 19.42 0.94
C SER A 266 1.69 20.23 1.80
N THR A 267 1.42 20.36 3.10
CA THR A 267 2.38 20.94 4.04
C THR A 267 3.66 20.12 4.01
N VAL A 268 4.78 20.76 3.65
CA VAL A 268 6.10 20.14 3.63
C VAL A 268 6.56 19.99 5.08
N LEU A 269 6.75 18.75 5.50
CA LEU A 269 7.27 18.46 6.83
C LEU A 269 8.79 18.54 6.80
N ASP A 270 9.37 19.24 7.78
CA ASP A 270 10.82 19.37 7.88
C ASP A 270 11.49 17.99 8.02
N GLN A 271 12.63 17.79 7.34
CA GLN A 271 13.37 16.52 7.25
C GLN A 271 12.65 15.34 6.56
N TRP A 272 11.43 15.54 6.03
CA TRP A 272 10.73 14.54 5.23
C TRP A 272 10.92 14.80 3.73
N ILE A 273 10.86 13.73 2.96
CA ILE A 273 11.00 13.75 1.51
C ILE A 273 9.79 13.11 0.85
N TYR A 274 9.58 13.51 -0.40
CA TYR A 274 8.38 13.18 -1.15
C TYR A 274 8.80 12.51 -2.45
N VAL A 275 8.77 11.18 -2.44
CA VAL A 275 9.19 10.33 -3.57
C VAL A 275 7.98 9.66 -4.21
N PRO A 276 7.97 9.52 -5.55
CA PRO A 276 7.06 8.64 -6.28
C PRO A 276 6.96 7.24 -5.66
N ARG A 277 5.73 6.72 -5.60
CA ARG A 277 5.47 5.35 -5.15
C ARG A 277 4.48 4.69 -6.08
N ILE A 278 4.80 3.50 -6.57
CA ILE A 278 3.91 2.77 -7.47
C ILE A 278 3.59 1.39 -6.89
N TYR A 279 2.34 0.95 -7.08
CA TYR A 279 2.05 -0.47 -7.03
C TYR A 279 2.22 -1.03 -8.43
N LEU A 280 2.99 -2.10 -8.54
CA LEU A 280 3.29 -2.75 -9.80
C LEU A 280 2.66 -4.13 -9.80
N THR A 281 1.95 -4.41 -10.88
CA THR A 281 1.43 -5.73 -11.21
C THR A 281 1.90 -6.08 -12.63
N PRO A 282 1.82 -7.36 -13.06
CA PRO A 282 2.14 -7.77 -14.43
C PRO A 282 1.40 -7.00 -15.54
N TYR A 283 0.31 -6.31 -15.20
CA TYR A 283 -0.59 -5.70 -16.16
C TYR A 283 -0.61 -4.18 -16.17
N CYS A 284 -0.28 -3.61 -15.03
CA CYS A 284 -0.57 -2.21 -14.81
C CYS A 284 0.32 -1.67 -13.69
N ILE A 285 0.69 -0.41 -13.90
CA ILE A 285 1.39 0.44 -12.99
C ILE A 285 0.33 1.33 -12.35
N TYR A 286 0.28 1.33 -11.02
CA TYR A 286 -0.66 2.11 -10.23
C TYR A 286 0.13 3.14 -9.42
N PRO A 287 0.40 4.34 -9.96
CA PRO A 287 0.93 5.44 -9.19
C PRO A 287 0.08 5.72 -7.96
N GLN A 288 0.74 5.88 -6.82
CA GLN A 288 0.09 6.16 -5.54
C GLN A 288 0.23 7.65 -5.20
N PRO A 289 -0.73 8.22 -4.46
CA PRO A 289 -0.59 9.56 -3.94
C PRO A 289 0.73 9.72 -3.18
N ILE A 290 1.40 10.85 -3.41
CA ILE A 290 2.67 11.16 -2.77
C ILE A 290 2.47 11.28 -1.26
N LYS A 291 3.36 10.62 -0.51
CA LYS A 291 3.32 10.55 0.96
C LYS A 291 4.70 10.89 1.52
N PRO A 292 4.76 11.56 2.68
CA PRO A 292 6.03 11.85 3.34
C PRO A 292 6.75 10.53 3.66
N THR A 293 8.04 10.51 3.37
CA THR A 293 8.98 9.44 3.73
C THR A 293 10.18 10.04 4.41
N ARG A 294 10.79 9.32 5.32
CA ARG A 294 12.09 9.75 5.83
C ARG A 294 13.15 9.65 4.75
N GLY A 295 13.98 10.69 4.63
CA GLY A 295 15.12 10.70 3.71
C GLY A 295 16.17 9.66 4.06
N ASN A 296 16.99 9.30 3.08
CA ASN A 296 18.17 8.47 3.27
C ASN A 296 19.37 9.12 2.58
N ARG A 297 20.55 8.54 2.78
CA ARG A 297 21.82 9.11 2.32
C ARG A 297 21.86 9.35 0.81
N ILE A 298 21.31 8.42 0.03
CA ILE A 298 21.29 8.52 -1.43
C ILE A 298 20.35 9.62 -1.89
N LEU A 299 19.15 9.70 -1.29
CA LEU A 299 18.11 10.67 -1.67
C LEU A 299 18.51 12.12 -1.34
N ARG A 300 19.51 12.33 -0.47
CA ARG A 300 20.10 13.65 -0.19
C ARG A 300 21.03 14.14 -1.32
N GLN A 301 21.61 13.24 -2.11
CA GLN A 301 22.56 13.58 -3.18
C GLN A 301 21.84 14.04 -4.46
N LYS A 302 21.02 15.09 -4.35
CA LYS A 302 20.16 15.56 -5.45
C LYS A 302 20.93 16.07 -6.65
N GLU A 303 22.04 16.75 -6.41
CA GLU A 303 22.90 17.28 -7.47
C GLU A 303 23.56 16.15 -8.27
N GLN A 304 23.87 15.04 -7.60
CA GLN A 304 24.57 13.92 -8.21
C GLN A 304 23.61 12.92 -8.89
N PHE A 305 22.46 12.63 -8.26
CA PHE A 305 21.55 11.56 -8.67
C PHE A 305 20.15 12.02 -9.04
N GLY A 306 19.90 13.33 -8.96
CA GLY A 306 18.66 13.96 -9.40
C GLY A 306 17.71 14.29 -8.25
N PRO A 307 16.73 15.17 -8.51
CA PRO A 307 15.61 15.44 -7.62
C PRO A 307 14.83 14.19 -7.21
N TYR A 308 13.91 14.31 -6.24
CA TYR A 308 13.20 13.17 -5.65
C TYR A 308 12.37 12.37 -6.66
N GLU A 309 11.89 12.99 -7.73
CA GLU A 309 11.16 12.33 -8.81
C GLU A 309 12.02 11.41 -9.69
N HIS A 310 13.36 11.46 -9.56
CA HIS A 310 14.25 10.47 -10.16
C HIS A 310 14.32 9.17 -9.34
N PHE A 311 13.71 9.12 -8.17
CA PHE A 311 13.63 7.91 -7.35
C PHE A 311 12.19 7.44 -7.25
N CYS A 312 11.98 6.14 -7.39
CA CYS A 312 10.65 5.55 -7.25
C CYS A 312 10.69 4.38 -6.29
N ARG A 313 9.73 4.34 -5.36
CA ARG A 313 9.49 3.17 -4.53
C ARG A 313 8.43 2.29 -5.19
N VAL A 314 8.86 1.16 -5.70
CA VAL A 314 8.02 0.19 -6.40
C VAL A 314 7.62 -0.90 -5.43
N MET A 315 6.33 -1.23 -5.36
CA MET A 315 5.82 -2.33 -4.55
C MET A 315 5.10 -3.32 -5.46
N ILE A 316 5.59 -4.55 -5.52
CA ILE A 316 4.95 -5.62 -6.27
C ILE A 316 3.71 -6.07 -5.49
N ARG A 317 2.54 -5.95 -6.12
CA ARG A 317 1.25 -6.33 -5.54
C ARG A 317 0.59 -7.42 -6.40
N ASP A 318 -0.30 -8.19 -5.76
CA ASP A 318 -1.18 -9.11 -6.48
C ASP A 318 -2.20 -8.30 -7.30
N VAL A 319 -2.98 -8.98 -8.12
CA VAL A 319 -3.92 -8.37 -9.05
C VAL A 319 -5.01 -7.54 -8.36
N ASP A 320 -5.33 -7.87 -7.11
CA ASP A 320 -6.24 -7.17 -6.20
C ASP A 320 -5.60 -5.98 -5.48
N LEU A 321 -4.36 -5.61 -5.83
CA LEU A 321 -3.50 -4.62 -5.15
C LEU A 321 -3.08 -5.01 -3.72
N GLY A 322 -3.43 -6.22 -3.28
CA GLY A 322 -3.01 -6.78 -2.01
C GLY A 322 -1.55 -7.26 -2.02
N THR A 323 -1.06 -7.66 -0.85
CA THR A 323 0.30 -8.20 -0.73
C THR A 323 0.46 -9.46 -1.58
N ALA A 324 1.47 -9.45 -2.46
CA ALA A 324 1.80 -10.57 -3.33
C ALA A 324 2.22 -11.81 -2.51
N ARG A 325 1.34 -12.83 -2.52
CA ARG A 325 1.56 -14.12 -1.84
C ARG A 325 2.47 -15.04 -2.68
N ALA A 326 2.96 -16.11 -2.06
CA ALA A 326 3.89 -17.05 -2.70
C ALA A 326 3.41 -17.59 -4.05
N ALA A 327 2.12 -17.97 -4.16
CA ALA A 327 1.55 -18.46 -5.41
C ALA A 327 1.63 -17.43 -6.54
N PHE A 328 1.37 -16.15 -6.25
CA PHE A 328 1.50 -15.07 -7.23
C PHE A 328 2.96 -14.88 -7.67
N ILE A 329 3.90 -14.89 -6.72
CA ILE A 329 5.33 -14.75 -7.03
C ILE A 329 5.79 -15.88 -7.93
N LYS A 330 5.38 -17.13 -7.65
CA LYS A 330 5.71 -18.30 -8.47
C LYS A 330 5.17 -18.19 -9.89
N THR A 331 3.91 -17.76 -10.06
CA THR A 331 3.31 -17.59 -11.39
C THR A 331 4.00 -16.50 -12.21
N ASN A 332 4.57 -15.49 -11.55
CA ASN A 332 5.17 -14.32 -12.21
C ASN A 332 6.68 -14.25 -12.02
N GLU A 333 7.34 -15.37 -11.75
CA GLU A 333 8.77 -15.40 -11.43
C GLU A 333 9.61 -14.78 -12.55
N GLU A 334 9.33 -15.15 -13.80
CA GLU A 334 10.06 -14.64 -14.96
C GLU A 334 9.89 -13.13 -15.15
N TRP A 335 8.66 -12.62 -15.01
CA TRP A 335 8.39 -11.18 -15.06
C TRP A 335 9.14 -10.42 -13.95
N ILE A 336 9.20 -10.98 -12.73
CA ILE A 336 9.95 -10.38 -11.62
C ILE A 336 11.46 -10.44 -11.88
N LYS A 337 11.96 -11.55 -12.45
CA LYS A 337 13.36 -11.69 -12.85
C LYS A 337 13.72 -10.67 -13.91
N ASN A 338 12.90 -10.47 -14.93
CA ASN A 338 13.19 -9.50 -15.98
C ASN A 338 13.25 -8.07 -15.43
N LEU A 339 12.33 -7.74 -14.52
CA LEU A 339 12.30 -6.44 -13.84
C LEU A 339 13.57 -6.14 -13.01
N ILE A 340 14.16 -7.16 -12.38
CA ILE A 340 15.26 -7.00 -11.41
C ILE A 340 16.63 -7.33 -12.01
N ILE A 341 16.70 -8.38 -12.84
CA ILE A 341 17.93 -8.99 -13.37
C ILE A 341 18.16 -8.60 -14.82
N ALA A 342 17.15 -8.70 -15.68
CA ALA A 342 17.26 -8.28 -17.08
C ALA A 342 17.25 -6.75 -17.23
N GLU A 343 17.10 -6.04 -16.11
CA GLU A 343 17.07 -4.58 -16.02
C GLU A 343 15.92 -3.96 -16.83
N ASP A 344 14.77 -4.63 -17.01
CA ASP A 344 13.64 -4.02 -17.72
C ASP A 344 13.15 -2.74 -17.00
N PRO A 345 13.13 -1.58 -17.68
CA PRO A 345 12.72 -0.33 -17.04
C PRO A 345 11.20 -0.26 -16.85
N ILE A 346 10.80 0.41 -15.77
CA ILE A 346 9.40 0.79 -15.55
C ILE A 346 9.18 2.18 -16.13
N TYR A 347 8.22 2.28 -17.05
CA TYR A 347 7.84 3.52 -17.71
C TYR A 347 6.75 4.23 -16.90
N VAL A 348 7.07 5.40 -16.35
CA VAL A 348 6.10 6.27 -15.67
C VAL A 348 6.22 7.67 -16.27
N GLY A 349 5.23 8.03 -17.09
CA GLY A 349 5.31 9.23 -17.92
C GLY A 349 6.52 9.22 -18.85
N ASN A 350 7.27 10.32 -18.84
CA ASN A 350 8.49 10.51 -19.61
C ASN A 350 9.76 9.95 -18.93
N ARG A 351 9.63 9.13 -17.86
CA ARG A 351 10.77 8.57 -17.12
C ARG A 351 10.81 7.05 -17.18
N HIS A 352 12.04 6.55 -17.23
CA HIS A 352 12.38 5.12 -17.22
C HIS A 352 13.10 4.78 -15.92
N PHE A 353 12.45 4.03 -15.06
CA PHE A 353 12.97 3.66 -13.75
C PHE A 353 13.61 2.27 -13.80
N TRP A 354 14.88 2.20 -13.41
CA TRP A 354 15.69 0.98 -13.41
C TRP A 354 15.91 0.48 -11.99
N PHE A 355 15.98 -0.84 -11.80
CA PHE A 355 16.14 -1.42 -10.48
C PHE A 355 17.41 -0.91 -9.79
N LEU A 356 17.26 -0.33 -8.60
CA LEU A 356 18.38 0.19 -7.80
C LEU A 356 18.84 -0.85 -6.78
N LEU A 357 18.02 -1.09 -5.75
CA LEU A 357 18.34 -1.96 -4.62
C LEU A 357 17.09 -2.19 -3.73
N CYS A 358 17.14 -3.18 -2.85
CA CYS A 358 16.23 -3.30 -1.72
C CYS A 358 16.96 -3.80 -0.46
N SER A 359 16.44 -3.47 0.71
CA SER A 359 16.83 -4.10 1.98
C SER A 359 16.04 -5.37 2.25
N ASN A 360 16.49 -6.20 3.18
CA ASN A 360 15.75 -7.40 3.61
C ASN A 360 14.34 -7.11 4.13
N SER A 361 14.14 -5.98 4.82
CA SER A 361 12.80 -5.60 5.27
C SER A 361 11.91 -5.20 4.09
N GLN A 362 12.48 -4.47 3.13
CA GLN A 362 11.75 -4.08 1.92
C GLN A 362 11.42 -5.30 1.05
N LEU A 363 12.31 -6.29 0.96
CA LEU A 363 12.08 -7.54 0.23
C LEU A 363 10.90 -8.35 0.81
N LYS A 364 10.75 -8.37 2.14
CA LYS A 364 9.58 -8.97 2.82
C LYS A 364 8.27 -8.28 2.43
N ASP A 365 8.31 -6.95 2.34
CA ASP A 365 7.16 -6.12 1.95
C ASP A 365 6.93 -6.07 0.42
N ARG A 366 7.76 -6.79 -0.35
CA ARG A 366 7.79 -6.75 -1.83
C ARG A 366 8.03 -5.35 -2.38
N SER A 367 8.83 -4.56 -1.68
CA SER A 367 9.17 -3.19 -2.00
C SER A 367 10.62 -3.05 -2.46
N PHE A 368 10.84 -2.21 -3.45
CA PHE A 368 12.12 -2.04 -4.12
C PHE A 368 12.33 -0.56 -4.47
N TRP A 369 13.58 -0.12 -4.47
CA TRP A 369 13.93 1.19 -5.01
C TRP A 369 14.32 1.07 -6.46
N PHE A 370 13.85 2.02 -7.25
CA PHE A 370 14.22 2.22 -8.64
C PHE A 370 14.71 3.65 -8.84
N HIS A 371 15.56 3.84 -9.85
CA HIS A 371 16.15 5.13 -10.19
C HIS A 371 16.02 5.41 -11.68
N ALA A 372 15.61 6.63 -12.03
CA ALA A 372 15.63 7.13 -13.39
C ALA A 372 16.92 7.91 -13.63
N PRO A 373 17.70 7.61 -14.69
CA PRO A 373 19.00 8.23 -14.93
C PRO A 373 18.96 9.76 -14.87
N TYR A 374 20.01 10.35 -14.31
CA TYR A 374 20.17 11.81 -14.19
C TYR A 374 21.60 12.19 -14.54
N LEU A 375 21.79 13.12 -15.48
CA LEU A 375 23.11 13.57 -15.95
C LEU A 375 24.08 12.40 -16.27
N GLY A 376 23.57 11.36 -16.93
CA GLY A 376 24.33 10.15 -17.28
C GLY A 376 24.60 9.19 -16.11
N ARG A 377 24.22 9.53 -14.88
CA ARG A 377 24.33 8.65 -13.71
C ARG A 377 23.12 7.71 -13.65
N THR A 378 23.41 6.42 -13.56
CA THR A 378 22.43 5.32 -13.52
C THR A 378 22.41 4.63 -12.16
N ALA A 379 21.49 3.70 -11.95
CA ALA A 379 21.43 2.85 -10.77
C ALA A 379 22.76 2.13 -10.46
N VAL A 380 23.51 1.69 -11.50
CA VAL A 380 24.85 1.10 -11.35
C VAL A 380 25.84 2.07 -10.72
N HIS A 381 25.81 3.34 -11.14
CA HIS A 381 26.67 4.38 -10.59
C HIS A 381 26.36 4.65 -9.12
N ILE A 382 25.07 4.67 -8.76
CA ILE A 382 24.64 4.82 -7.36
C ILE A 382 25.15 3.62 -6.54
N ARG A 383 24.97 2.38 -7.02
CA ARG A 383 25.47 1.17 -6.34
C ARG A 383 26.98 1.22 -6.08
N ARG A 384 27.78 1.69 -7.04
CA ARG A 384 29.23 1.89 -6.88
C ARG A 384 29.58 3.01 -5.89
N TRP A 385 28.74 4.03 -5.79
CA TRP A 385 28.91 5.12 -4.84
C TRP A 385 28.58 4.73 -3.39
N MET A 386 27.77 3.69 -3.15
CA MET A 386 27.33 3.31 -1.80
C MET A 386 28.47 2.93 -0.85
N GLY A 387 29.62 2.48 -1.36
CA GLY A 387 30.78 2.07 -0.58
C GLY A 387 31.59 0.96 -1.26
N ASP A 388 32.67 0.54 -0.61
CA ASP A 388 33.44 -0.64 -0.99
C ASP A 388 32.93 -1.89 -0.27
N PHE A 389 32.44 -2.85 -1.06
CA PHE A 389 31.91 -4.14 -0.59
C PHE A 389 32.76 -5.32 -1.06
N SER A 390 33.97 -5.08 -1.58
CA SER A 390 34.87 -6.11 -2.12
C SER A 390 35.26 -7.19 -1.10
N ARG A 391 35.22 -6.86 0.19
CA ARG A 391 35.50 -7.80 1.30
C ARG A 391 34.38 -8.83 1.54
N GLU A 392 33.18 -8.58 1.03
CA GLU A 392 32.02 -9.44 1.29
C GLU A 392 31.99 -10.62 0.31
N THR A 393 32.15 -11.84 0.83
CA THR A 393 32.14 -13.07 0.01
C THR A 393 30.74 -13.59 -0.28
N CYS A 394 29.77 -13.26 0.58
CA CYS A 394 28.38 -13.66 0.43
C CYS A 394 27.55 -12.54 -0.21
N ILE A 395 26.91 -12.85 -1.34
CA ILE A 395 26.04 -11.91 -2.08
C ILE A 395 24.93 -11.35 -1.18
N GLY A 396 24.30 -12.21 -0.36
CA GLY A 396 23.25 -11.79 0.56
C GLY A 396 23.75 -10.77 1.59
N THR A 397 24.95 -10.97 2.11
CA THR A 397 25.59 -10.01 3.04
C THR A 397 25.95 -8.72 2.32
N CYS A 398 26.55 -8.79 1.14
CA CYS A 398 26.87 -7.62 0.31
C CYS A 398 25.64 -6.74 0.06
N ILE A 399 24.53 -7.32 -0.40
CA ILE A 399 23.25 -6.59 -0.59
C ILE A 399 22.75 -5.98 0.72
N ALA A 400 22.83 -6.73 1.83
CA ALA A 400 22.41 -6.23 3.14
C ALA A 400 23.26 -5.06 3.64
N ARG A 401 24.56 -5.02 3.31
CA ARG A 401 25.48 -3.91 3.60
C ARG A 401 25.17 -2.69 2.74
N MET A 402 25.05 -2.86 1.43
CA MET A 402 24.66 -1.80 0.50
C MET A 402 23.34 -1.15 0.94
N ALA A 403 22.36 -1.96 1.33
CA ALA A 403 21.03 -1.49 1.74
C ALA A 403 21.04 -0.66 3.03
N LEU A 404 22.14 -0.59 3.78
CA LEU A 404 22.26 0.31 4.93
C LEU A 404 22.15 1.78 4.51
N THR A 405 22.57 2.13 3.30
CA THR A 405 22.45 3.48 2.71
C THR A 405 21.00 3.89 2.42
N LEU A 406 20.08 2.93 2.34
CA LEU A 406 18.64 3.15 2.16
C LEU A 406 17.88 3.38 3.48
N THR A 407 18.57 3.28 4.62
CA THR A 407 17.97 3.50 5.94
C THR A 407 17.46 4.94 6.03
N GLY A 408 16.23 5.12 6.51
CA GLY A 408 15.72 6.46 6.82
C GLY A 408 16.54 7.09 7.96
N THR A 409 17.32 8.12 7.64
CA THR A 409 18.23 8.80 8.58
C THR A 409 18.16 10.31 8.42
N THR A 410 18.44 11.02 9.51
CA THR A 410 18.56 12.47 9.54
C THR A 410 20.03 12.84 9.76
N PRO A 411 20.65 13.66 8.89
CA PRO A 411 22.01 14.13 9.11
C PRO A 411 22.12 14.99 10.37
N SER A 412 23.29 15.04 10.99
CA SER A 412 23.54 15.80 12.22
C SER A 412 24.86 16.57 12.15
N ILE A 413 25.91 16.09 12.83
CA ILE A 413 27.24 16.71 12.84
C ILE A 413 28.18 16.04 11.82
N THR A 414 29.12 16.81 11.30
CA THR A 414 30.25 16.32 10.50
C THR A 414 31.48 16.18 11.38
N LEU A 415 32.20 15.07 11.27
CA LEU A 415 33.33 14.72 12.12
C LEU A 415 34.61 14.62 11.30
N THR A 416 35.72 15.14 11.81
CA THR A 416 37.04 14.89 11.21
C THR A 416 37.57 13.52 11.65
N HIS A 417 38.58 13.01 10.93
CA HIS A 417 39.23 11.76 11.32
C HIS A 417 39.82 11.85 12.74
N ASP A 418 40.39 13.00 13.11
CA ASP A 418 41.00 13.22 14.43
C ASP A 418 39.97 13.27 15.58
N GLN A 419 38.71 13.54 15.26
CA GLN A 419 37.60 13.51 16.22
C GLN A 419 37.03 12.10 16.43
N MET A 420 37.54 11.11 15.72
CA MET A 420 37.08 9.72 15.76
C MET A 420 38.23 8.77 16.12
N GLU A 421 37.97 7.90 17.09
CA GLU A 421 38.95 6.90 17.55
C GLU A 421 38.35 5.50 17.44
N CYS A 422 39.13 4.53 16.96
CA CYS A 422 38.74 3.12 16.98
C CYS A 422 39.22 2.48 18.28
N ILE A 423 38.31 1.83 19.02
CA ILE A 423 38.61 1.10 20.26
C ILE A 423 38.16 -0.36 20.17
N ASP A 424 38.93 -1.26 20.76
CA ASP A 424 38.67 -2.71 20.69
C ASP A 424 37.40 -3.14 21.42
N ASP A 425 36.60 -4.00 20.78
CA ASP A 425 35.44 -4.64 21.41
C ASP A 425 35.82 -5.33 22.73
N LYS A 426 34.99 -5.15 23.76
CA LYS A 426 35.18 -5.88 25.02
C LYS A 426 34.72 -7.31 24.84
N LYS A 427 35.62 -8.26 25.09
CA LYS A 427 35.35 -9.70 24.96
C LYS A 427 35.51 -10.42 26.30
N ASP A 428 34.89 -11.57 26.45
CA ASP A 428 35.23 -12.52 27.52
C ASP A 428 36.38 -13.44 27.12
N ASP A 429 36.73 -14.36 28.02
CA ASP A 429 37.73 -15.41 27.83
C ASP A 429 37.41 -16.35 26.66
N GLN A 430 36.19 -16.32 26.12
CA GLN A 430 35.75 -17.11 24.95
C GLN A 430 35.69 -16.28 23.67
N GLU A 431 36.31 -15.09 23.66
CA GLU A 431 36.34 -14.16 22.52
C GLU A 431 34.95 -13.66 22.08
N ARG A 432 33.93 -13.75 22.95
CA ARG A 432 32.58 -13.27 22.64
C ARG A 432 32.48 -11.78 22.94
N ALA A 433 32.11 -10.98 21.95
CA ALA A 433 32.00 -9.53 22.09
C ALA A 433 30.73 -9.11 22.88
N PHE A 434 30.91 -8.36 23.97
CA PHE A 434 29.85 -7.78 24.79
C PHE A 434 29.46 -6.37 24.33
N THR A 435 30.26 -5.77 23.46
CA THR A 435 30.05 -4.41 22.93
C THR A 435 29.73 -4.39 21.44
N ASP A 436 29.29 -5.52 20.87
CA ASP A 436 28.94 -5.61 19.44
C ASP A 436 27.94 -4.52 19.06
N GLY A 437 28.37 -3.63 18.17
CA GLY A 437 27.53 -2.55 17.66
C GLY A 437 27.43 -1.33 18.58
N ALA A 438 28.18 -1.26 19.70
CA ALA A 438 28.06 -0.20 20.69
C ALA A 438 29.36 0.60 20.88
N GLY A 439 29.35 1.86 20.44
CA GLY A 439 30.45 2.82 20.65
C GLY A 439 30.08 3.91 21.67
N LYS A 440 30.95 4.91 21.77
CA LYS A 440 30.83 6.05 22.69
C LYS A 440 30.75 7.37 21.92
N ILE A 441 30.02 8.34 22.48
CA ILE A 441 29.94 9.72 22.00
C ILE A 441 30.10 10.70 23.17
N SER A 442 30.87 11.77 22.98
CA SER A 442 31.03 12.81 24.01
C SER A 442 29.70 13.53 24.29
N PRO A 443 29.43 13.96 25.53
CA PRO A 443 28.22 14.71 25.85
C PRO A 443 28.04 15.96 24.98
N LYS A 444 29.12 16.71 24.72
CA LYS A 444 29.12 17.84 23.77
C LYS A 444 28.65 17.45 22.36
N ALA A 445 29.23 16.41 21.76
CA ALA A 445 28.87 15.98 20.41
C ALA A 445 27.44 15.44 20.34
N LEU A 446 27.00 14.71 21.37
CA LEU A 446 25.64 14.20 21.47
C LEU A 446 24.61 15.34 21.55
N LYS A 447 24.90 16.36 22.37
CA LYS A 447 24.05 17.55 22.49
C LYS A 447 23.92 18.26 21.14
N GLN A 448 25.04 18.51 20.46
CA GLN A 448 25.06 19.14 19.13
C GLN A 448 24.28 18.33 18.09
N ALA A 449 24.49 17.01 18.06
CA ALA A 449 23.82 16.13 17.11
C ALA A 449 22.30 16.11 17.34
N LEU A 450 21.84 16.10 18.60
CA LEU A 450 20.42 16.13 18.94
C LEU A 450 19.76 17.49 18.66
N MET A 451 20.47 18.61 18.86
CA MET A 451 19.99 19.95 18.49
C MET A 451 19.65 20.05 17.00
N ILE A 452 20.53 19.52 16.14
CA ILE A 452 20.32 19.50 14.68
C ILE A 452 19.23 18.50 14.31
N TYR A 453 19.22 17.33 14.95
CA TYR A 453 18.24 16.29 14.70
C TYR A 453 16.81 16.77 14.95
N ARG A 454 16.56 17.45 16.08
CA ARG A 454 15.24 17.90 16.54
C ARG A 454 15.39 19.07 17.52
N SER A 455 15.23 20.29 17.03
CA SER A 455 15.35 21.53 17.84
C SER A 455 14.25 21.67 18.90
N ASP A 456 13.12 20.98 18.74
CA ASP A 456 12.02 20.91 19.72
C ASP A 456 12.36 20.06 20.95
N LEU A 457 13.46 19.28 20.93
CA LEU A 457 13.92 18.51 22.08
C LEU A 457 14.79 19.32 23.06
N VAL A 458 14.95 20.63 22.82
CA VAL A 458 15.79 21.50 23.65
C VAL A 458 15.13 21.79 25.01
N ASP A 459 13.80 21.87 25.08
CA ASP A 459 13.06 22.15 26.33
C ASP A 459 12.90 20.91 27.23
N ASP A 460 13.00 19.72 26.65
CA ASP A 460 12.85 18.44 27.34
C ASP A 460 14.25 17.89 27.68
N ASP A 461 14.91 18.56 28.62
CA ASP A 461 16.10 18.14 29.40
C ASP A 461 16.81 16.91 28.80
N TYR A 462 17.91 17.10 28.05
CA TYR A 462 18.67 16.13 27.23
C TYR A 462 18.91 14.75 27.89
N ARG A 463 17.85 13.93 28.01
CA ARG A 463 17.85 12.62 28.69
C ARG A 463 18.26 11.47 27.78
N SER A 464 18.43 11.74 26.49
CA SER A 464 18.89 10.71 25.56
C SER A 464 20.36 10.40 25.82
N CYS A 465 20.62 9.29 26.50
CA CYS A 465 21.98 8.77 26.68
C CYS A 465 22.45 7.90 25.52
N VAL A 466 21.57 7.58 24.56
CA VAL A 466 21.85 6.65 23.47
C VAL A 466 21.22 7.12 22.16
N ILE A 467 21.98 7.06 21.09
CA ILE A 467 21.52 7.28 19.72
C ILE A 467 21.87 6.08 18.83
N GLN A 468 20.93 5.66 17.99
CA GLN A 468 21.16 4.71 16.92
C GLN A 468 21.56 5.48 15.67
N VAL A 469 22.66 5.08 15.04
CA VAL A 469 23.33 5.91 14.02
C VAL A 469 23.78 5.13 12.79
N ARG A 470 24.10 5.91 11.75
CA ARG A 470 24.95 5.56 10.62
C ARG A 470 26.03 6.64 10.52
N LEU A 471 27.28 6.24 10.34
CA LEU A 471 28.42 7.14 10.16
C LEU A 471 29.41 6.43 9.25
N ASN A 472 29.83 6.97 8.12
CA ASN A 472 30.56 6.18 7.11
C ASN A 472 29.79 4.87 6.78
N GLY A 473 30.47 3.72 6.84
CA GLY A 473 29.88 2.39 6.84
C GLY A 473 29.73 1.78 8.23
N LEU A 474 29.81 2.59 9.28
CA LEU A 474 29.50 2.20 10.65
C LEU A 474 27.99 2.08 10.86
N LYS A 475 27.58 1.01 11.55
CA LYS A 475 26.21 0.79 12.01
C LYS A 475 26.22 0.36 13.46
N GLY A 476 25.41 1.04 14.28
CA GLY A 476 25.26 0.67 15.67
C GLY A 476 24.55 1.73 16.49
N ILE A 477 24.89 1.74 17.78
CA ILE A 477 24.52 2.76 18.74
C ILE A 477 25.76 3.49 19.26
N PHE A 478 25.58 4.75 19.65
CA PHE A 478 26.54 5.47 20.48
C PHE A 478 25.91 5.81 21.82
N VAL A 479 26.65 5.55 22.88
CA VAL A 479 26.26 5.82 24.27
C VAL A 479 27.04 7.03 24.78
N LYS A 480 26.37 7.93 25.49
CA LYS A 480 26.96 9.11 26.11
C LYS A 480 28.09 8.69 27.06
N ALA A 481 29.28 9.21 26.83
CA ALA A 481 30.50 8.84 27.53
C ALA A 481 31.14 10.06 28.20
N PRO A 482 30.89 10.30 29.51
CA PRO A 482 31.41 11.47 30.22
C PRO A 482 32.94 11.59 30.21
N ASP A 483 33.65 10.46 30.05
CA ASP A 483 35.10 10.38 29.93
C ASP A 483 35.68 11.00 28.63
N LEU A 484 34.82 11.45 27.72
CA LEU A 484 35.18 12.12 26.48
C LEU A 484 34.88 13.64 26.50
N GLU A 485 34.36 14.21 27.58
CA GLU A 485 33.93 15.62 27.59
C GLU A 485 35.10 16.60 27.36
N ASP A 486 36.25 16.32 27.97
CA ASP A 486 37.45 17.18 27.92
C ASP A 486 38.47 16.72 26.88
N LYS A 487 38.07 15.87 25.92
CA LYS A 487 38.95 15.34 24.87
C LYS A 487 38.60 15.92 23.50
N ASP A 488 39.59 16.01 22.62
CA ASP A 488 39.37 16.36 21.21
C ASP A 488 38.62 15.25 20.44
N VAL A 489 38.73 14.01 20.92
CA VAL A 489 37.98 12.86 20.41
C VAL A 489 36.52 12.96 20.81
N LEU A 490 35.63 13.04 19.82
CA LEU A 490 34.19 13.16 20.02
C LEU A 490 33.47 11.81 19.95
N ILE A 491 34.00 10.85 19.19
CA ILE A 491 33.42 9.52 19.00
C ILE A 491 34.48 8.45 19.15
N GLN A 492 34.18 7.40 19.93
CA GLN A 492 34.94 6.16 19.90
C GLN A 492 34.07 5.06 19.30
N TYR A 493 34.45 4.54 18.13
CA TYR A 493 33.75 3.44 17.46
C TYR A 493 34.52 2.13 17.61
N ARG A 494 33.86 1.02 17.30
CA ARG A 494 34.44 -0.33 17.44
C ARG A 494 34.55 -1.06 16.10
N PRO A 495 35.47 -2.03 15.95
CA PRO A 495 35.54 -2.88 14.77
C PRO A 495 34.21 -3.56 14.45
N SER A 496 33.48 -4.04 15.48
CA SER A 496 32.15 -4.61 15.32
C SER A 496 31.13 -3.66 14.68
N GLN A 497 31.31 -2.35 14.77
CA GLN A 497 30.42 -1.38 14.12
C GLN A 497 30.75 -1.17 12.65
N CYS A 498 31.99 -1.43 12.21
CA CYS A 498 32.42 -1.22 10.83
C CYS A 498 31.87 -2.31 9.91
N LYS A 499 31.00 -1.91 8.97
CA LYS A 499 30.30 -2.84 8.10
C LYS A 499 30.82 -2.80 6.66
N PHE A 500 31.32 -1.66 6.20
CA PHE A 500 31.95 -1.47 4.90
C PHE A 500 32.73 -0.15 4.91
N ASP A 501 33.63 0.03 3.96
CA ASP A 501 34.44 1.24 3.88
C ASP A 501 33.80 2.25 2.92
N VAL A 502 33.75 3.52 3.34
CA VAL A 502 33.26 4.64 2.53
C VAL A 502 33.80 5.94 3.11
N ASN A 503 34.10 6.91 2.26
CA ASN A 503 34.54 8.24 2.69
C ASN A 503 33.33 9.17 2.87
N HIS A 504 32.74 9.17 4.06
CA HIS A 504 31.53 9.94 4.41
C HIS A 504 31.44 10.32 5.89
N ASN A 505 31.87 11.54 6.20
CA ASN A 505 32.15 11.99 7.57
C ASN A 505 30.96 12.57 8.35
N GLU A 506 29.75 12.48 7.82
CA GLU A 506 28.54 12.99 8.47
C GLU A 506 27.86 11.90 9.31
N LEU A 507 27.57 12.24 10.58
CA LEU A 507 26.81 11.41 11.51
C LEU A 507 25.32 11.51 11.19
N GLU A 508 24.70 10.38 10.90
CA GLU A 508 23.29 10.31 10.57
C GLU A 508 22.53 9.56 11.67
N ILE A 509 21.59 10.23 12.32
CA ILE A 509 20.77 9.65 13.38
C ILE A 509 19.62 8.87 12.76
N VAL A 510 19.53 7.59 13.09
CA VAL A 510 18.37 6.73 12.81
C VAL A 510 17.31 7.00 13.87
N LYS A 511 17.66 6.98 15.15
CA LYS A 511 16.70 7.18 16.24
C LYS A 511 17.45 7.52 17.51
N HIS A 512 16.86 8.33 18.38
CA HIS A 512 17.35 8.51 19.75
C HIS A 512 16.50 7.71 20.74
N PHE A 513 17.08 7.41 21.89
CA PHE A 513 16.38 6.70 22.95
C PHE A 513 15.15 7.48 23.42
N ARG A 514 14.02 6.78 23.50
CA ARG A 514 12.80 7.24 24.17
C ARG A 514 12.20 6.08 24.92
N SER A 515 11.72 6.33 26.14
CA SER A 515 10.90 5.35 26.85
C SER A 515 9.63 5.07 26.04
N ALA A 516 9.34 3.80 25.79
CA ALA A 516 8.16 3.36 25.05
C ALA A 516 7.44 2.28 25.83
N LYS A 517 6.12 2.23 25.71
CA LYS A 517 5.33 1.14 26.30
C LYS A 517 5.64 -0.16 25.57
N ALA A 518 5.99 -1.20 26.33
CA ALA A 518 6.15 -2.55 25.79
C ALA A 518 4.75 -3.16 25.54
N VAL A 519 4.62 -3.88 24.43
CA VAL A 519 3.41 -4.62 24.07
C VAL A 519 3.76 -6.07 23.82
N LEU A 520 2.82 -6.97 24.13
CA LEU A 520 2.98 -8.39 23.88
C LEU A 520 2.45 -8.72 22.48
N ASN A 521 3.34 -9.24 21.62
CA ASN A 521 2.91 -9.83 20.35
C ASN A 521 2.69 -11.35 20.53
N LYS A 522 2.04 -11.97 19.54
CA LYS A 522 1.74 -13.40 19.56
C LYS A 522 2.99 -14.26 19.79
N GLN A 523 4.12 -13.89 19.19
CA GLN A 523 5.38 -14.65 19.34
C GLN A 523 5.89 -14.66 20.77
N ILE A 524 5.89 -13.51 21.45
CA ILE A 524 6.34 -13.38 22.84
C ILE A 524 5.38 -14.11 23.77
N ILE A 525 4.06 -14.02 23.53
CA ILE A 525 3.05 -14.74 24.33
C ILE A 525 3.33 -16.25 24.29
N MET A 526 3.48 -16.82 23.09
CA MET A 526 3.79 -18.26 22.94
C MET A 526 5.08 -18.66 23.65
N LEU A 527 6.12 -17.82 23.62
CA LEU A 527 7.37 -18.08 24.34
C LEU A 527 7.15 -18.08 25.85
N LEU A 528 6.44 -17.09 26.38
CA LEU A 528 6.16 -16.98 27.81
C LEU A 528 5.27 -18.12 28.32
N GLU A 529 4.26 -18.53 27.54
CA GLU A 529 3.42 -19.68 27.85
C GLU A 529 4.25 -20.96 27.96
N ASN A 530 5.16 -21.19 26.99
CA ASN A 530 6.08 -22.34 27.02
C ASN A 530 7.06 -22.28 28.21
N MET A 531 7.37 -21.08 28.71
CA MET A 531 8.17 -20.89 29.92
C MET A 531 7.34 -21.00 31.21
N GLY A 532 6.04 -21.32 31.12
CA GLY A 532 5.16 -21.58 32.27
C GLY A 532 4.31 -20.39 32.72
N VAL A 533 4.29 -19.28 31.98
CA VAL A 533 3.37 -18.17 32.27
C VAL A 533 1.93 -18.60 31.95
N LYS A 534 1.06 -18.59 32.97
CA LYS A 534 -0.33 -19.04 32.83
C LYS A 534 -1.15 -18.13 31.91
N GLU A 535 -1.94 -18.73 31.02
CA GLU A 535 -2.83 -18.06 30.06
C GLU A 535 -3.70 -16.94 30.67
N GLN A 536 -4.19 -17.16 31.90
CA GLN A 536 -5.03 -16.21 32.64
C GLN A 536 -4.44 -14.79 32.72
N HIS A 537 -3.10 -14.65 32.73
CA HIS A 537 -2.45 -13.33 32.75
C HIS A 537 -2.59 -12.60 31.41
N PHE A 538 -2.49 -13.32 30.29
CA PHE A 538 -2.68 -12.75 28.95
C PHE A 538 -4.14 -12.37 28.73
N ILE A 539 -5.08 -13.23 29.13
CA ILE A 539 -6.51 -12.94 29.07
C ILE A 539 -6.86 -11.70 29.89
N ARG A 540 -6.29 -11.55 31.10
CA ARG A 540 -6.49 -10.35 31.93
C ARG A 540 -5.99 -9.09 31.22
N LEU A 541 -4.80 -9.12 30.61
CA LEU A 541 -4.25 -7.99 29.87
C LEU A 541 -5.10 -7.65 28.64
N GLN A 542 -5.55 -8.66 27.88
CA GLN A 542 -6.41 -8.46 26.72
C GLN A 542 -7.76 -7.83 27.13
N ASN A 543 -8.39 -8.33 28.19
CA ASN A 543 -9.64 -7.77 28.70
C ASN A 543 -9.46 -6.34 29.18
N GLN A 544 -8.33 -6.00 29.81
CA GLN A 544 -8.02 -4.63 30.19
C GLN A 544 -7.89 -3.70 28.97
N VAL A 545 -7.25 -4.16 27.89
CA VAL A 545 -7.17 -3.40 26.63
C VAL A 545 -8.56 -3.21 26.01
N ARG A 546 -9.38 -4.27 25.96
CA ARG A 546 -10.77 -4.19 25.46
C ARG A 546 -11.59 -3.16 26.24
N LEU A 547 -11.52 -3.21 27.56
CA LEU A 547 -12.20 -2.24 28.43
C LEU A 547 -11.72 -0.81 28.14
N ASN A 548 -10.41 -0.57 28.03
CA ASN A 548 -9.88 0.75 27.72
C ASN A 548 -10.40 1.30 26.37
N ILE A 549 -10.49 0.43 25.35
CA ILE A 549 -11.04 0.78 24.04
C ILE A 549 -12.54 1.06 24.16
N SER A 550 -13.32 0.24 24.87
CA SER A 550 -14.75 0.51 25.10
C SER A 550 -14.98 1.82 25.85
N MET A 551 -14.17 2.13 26.87
CA MET A 551 -14.25 3.40 27.60
C MET A 551 -13.93 4.59 26.71
N SER A 552 -13.11 4.42 25.66
CA SER A 552 -12.80 5.50 24.71
C SER A 552 -14.02 5.99 23.91
N LEU A 553 -15.09 5.18 23.81
CA LEU A 553 -16.37 5.58 23.20
C LEU A 553 -17.24 6.42 24.14
N LEU A 554 -16.99 6.35 25.45
CA LEU A 554 -17.84 6.93 26.48
C LEU A 554 -17.19 8.15 27.16
N GLU A 555 -15.86 8.13 27.31
CA GLU A 555 -15.12 9.13 28.07
C GLU A 555 -14.13 9.90 27.20
N ASN A 556 -14.23 11.23 27.23
CA ASN A 556 -13.38 12.11 26.42
C ASN A 556 -11.88 11.98 26.74
N LYS A 557 -11.52 11.68 27.99
CA LYS A 557 -10.13 11.46 28.40
C LYS A 557 -9.59 10.09 27.95
N ALA A 558 -10.45 9.07 27.93
CA ALA A 558 -10.10 7.76 27.39
C ALA A 558 -9.99 7.80 25.86
N ALA A 559 -10.87 8.55 25.19
CA ALA A 559 -10.79 8.90 23.77
C ALA A 559 -9.44 9.54 23.44
N GLU A 560 -9.05 10.59 24.17
CA GLU A 560 -7.75 11.25 23.99
C GLU A 560 -6.59 10.27 24.13
N ARG A 561 -6.56 9.45 25.19
CA ARG A 561 -5.48 8.47 25.40
C ARG A 561 -5.37 7.46 24.26
N THR A 562 -6.51 6.99 23.77
CA THR A 562 -6.58 6.02 22.66
C THR A 562 -6.12 6.66 21.36
N LEU A 563 -6.64 7.85 21.03
CA LEU A 563 -6.26 8.60 19.84
C LEU A 563 -4.79 9.04 19.87
N LYS A 564 -4.24 9.44 21.02
CA LYS A 564 -2.80 9.69 21.19
C LYS A 564 -1.95 8.46 20.91
N HIS A 565 -2.45 7.25 21.18
CA HIS A 565 -1.69 6.04 20.91
C HIS A 565 -1.69 5.70 19.42
N HIS A 566 -2.86 5.80 18.78
CA HIS A 566 -3.06 5.28 17.43
C HIS A 566 -3.06 6.31 16.30
N ALA A 567 -3.31 7.59 16.59
CA ALA A 567 -3.42 8.69 15.63
C ALA A 567 -2.52 9.88 16.02
N GLN A 568 -1.21 9.64 16.13
CA GLN A 568 -0.21 10.57 16.70
C GLN A 568 0.01 11.88 15.92
N PHE A 569 -0.63 12.07 14.77
CA PHE A 569 -0.46 13.27 13.93
C PHE A 569 -1.23 14.50 14.41
N TYR A 570 -2.18 14.32 15.35
CA TYR A 570 -3.04 15.39 15.83
C TYR A 570 -2.78 15.66 17.31
N ASP A 571 -2.89 16.93 17.69
CA ASP A 571 -2.81 17.35 19.08
C ASP A 571 -4.17 17.18 19.78
N TRP A 572 -4.51 15.92 20.08
CA TRP A 572 -5.74 15.55 20.76
C TRP A 572 -5.88 16.18 22.14
N GLU A 573 -4.75 16.46 22.79
CA GLU A 573 -4.73 17.11 24.10
C GLU A 573 -5.22 18.54 24.00
N ARG A 574 -4.66 19.31 23.06
CA ARG A 574 -5.09 20.67 22.79
C ARG A 574 -6.55 20.71 22.35
N MET A 575 -6.99 19.81 21.47
CA MET A 575 -8.39 19.72 21.07
C MET A 575 -9.31 19.52 22.28
N ARG A 576 -8.97 18.60 23.17
CA ARG A 576 -9.73 18.40 24.41
C ARG A 576 -9.64 19.61 25.34
N SER A 577 -8.47 20.24 25.49
CA SER A 577 -8.25 21.34 26.42
C SER A 577 -9.02 22.60 26.01
N VAL A 578 -9.27 22.80 24.71
CA VAL A 578 -10.15 23.87 24.20
C VAL A 578 -11.64 23.50 24.23
N GLY A 579 -12.00 22.35 24.82
CA GLY A 579 -13.39 21.95 25.07
C GLY A 579 -14.01 21.01 24.03
N ILE A 580 -13.26 20.54 23.01
CA ILE A 580 -13.79 19.61 22.02
C ILE A 580 -14.09 18.26 22.68
N GLN A 581 -15.31 17.78 22.51
CA GLN A 581 -15.73 16.44 22.91
C GLN A 581 -15.35 15.45 21.80
N LEU A 582 -14.19 14.81 21.91
CA LEU A 582 -13.66 13.84 20.93
C LEU A 582 -14.63 12.68 20.67
N ILE A 583 -15.43 12.32 21.68
CA ILE A 583 -16.47 11.29 21.55
C ILE A 583 -17.66 11.73 20.68
N LYS A 584 -17.88 13.04 20.48
CA LYS A 584 -18.97 13.59 19.66
C LYS A 584 -18.47 14.20 18.36
N GLU A 585 -17.20 14.58 18.30
CA GLU A 585 -16.58 15.14 17.10
C GLU A 585 -16.51 14.03 16.03
N PRO A 586 -17.17 14.18 14.87
CA PRO A 586 -17.35 13.10 13.91
C PRO A 586 -16.06 12.45 13.43
N PHE A 587 -14.98 13.22 13.25
CA PHE A 587 -13.71 12.69 12.77
C PHE A 587 -13.01 11.85 13.84
N ALA A 588 -12.85 12.38 15.05
CA ALA A 588 -12.30 11.68 16.20
C ALA A 588 -13.12 10.43 16.56
N HIS A 589 -14.45 10.55 16.56
CA HIS A 589 -15.34 9.41 16.83
C HIS A 589 -15.20 8.32 15.77
N SER A 590 -15.10 8.68 14.49
CA SER A 590 -14.87 7.72 13.40
C SER A 590 -13.53 7.00 13.55
N LEU A 591 -12.48 7.72 13.94
CA LEU A 591 -11.19 7.12 14.25
C LEU A 591 -11.30 6.14 15.42
N ILE A 592 -12.01 6.49 16.50
CA ILE A 592 -12.20 5.57 17.64
C ILE A 592 -12.95 4.31 17.19
N LEU A 593 -14.02 4.44 16.41
CA LEU A 593 -14.80 3.30 15.90
C LEU A 593 -13.98 2.36 15.01
N LEU A 594 -13.04 2.89 14.22
CA LEU A 594 -12.12 2.07 13.44
C LEU A 594 -11.29 1.14 14.35
N HIS A 595 -10.80 1.65 15.47
CA HIS A 595 -9.99 0.87 16.43
C HIS A 595 -10.80 -0.11 17.27
N VAL A 596 -12.10 0.11 17.41
CA VAL A 596 -13.01 -0.82 18.09
C VAL A 596 -13.36 -2.01 17.19
N ARG A 597 -13.31 -1.83 15.86
CA ARG A 597 -13.67 -2.85 14.87
C ARG A 597 -12.51 -3.77 14.47
N GLU A 598 -11.27 -3.29 14.58
CA GLU A 598 -10.05 -4.10 14.48
C GLU A 598 -9.83 -4.94 15.75
#